data_AF-A0A258TUB7-F1
#
_entry.id   AF-A0A258TUB7-F1
#
_cell.length_a   1.000
_cell.length_b   1.000
_cell.length_c   1.000
_cell.angle_alpha   90.00
_cell.angle_beta   90.00
_cell.angle_gamma   90.00
#
_symmetry.space_group_name_H-M   'P 1'
#
loop_
_entity.id
_entity.type
_entity.pdbx_description
1 polymer ?
#
loop_
_entity_poly.entity_id
_entity_poly.type
_entity_poly.pdbx_seq_one_letter_code
_entity_poly.pdbx_strand_id
1 'polypeptide(L)'
;MKLLVDTCAFIWLATAPRQLSKGMRLLYENPSNEVYLSVASAWEISIKHRSGKLRLSNDMPPAEFIPEVRRRHGIEVLALREEDSFMLPRLPPIHQDPFDRMLICQAIANQMTILTPDPLITQYPVLTRW
;
A
#
# COMPACT_ATOMS: atom_id res chain seq x y z
N MET A 1 2.46 5.64 15.17
CA MET A 1 2.66 6.46 13.93
C MET A 1 1.73 5.98 12.83
N LYS A 2 1.55 6.74 11.75
CA LYS A 2 0.69 6.33 10.61
C LYS A 2 1.51 5.62 9.54
N LEU A 3 1.11 4.39 9.22
CA LEU A 3 1.78 3.51 8.27
C LEU A 3 0.87 3.27 7.07
N LEU A 4 1.39 3.46 5.86
CA LEU A 4 0.72 3.14 4.61
C LEU A 4 1.33 1.88 4.02
N VAL A 5 0.54 0.81 3.91
CA VAL A 5 0.99 -0.47 3.36
C VAL A 5 0.99 -0.38 1.83
N ASP A 6 2.13 -0.69 1.22
CA ASP A 6 2.26 -0.86 -0.23
C ASP A 6 1.35 -2.01 -0.72
N THR A 7 0.82 -1.90 -1.93
CA THR A 7 0.03 -2.95 -2.59
C THR A 7 0.73 -4.31 -2.58
N CYS A 8 2.03 -4.37 -2.88
CA CYS A 8 2.75 -5.65 -2.92
C CYS A 8 2.88 -6.28 -1.52
N ALA A 9 3.20 -5.46 -0.52
CA ALA A 9 3.30 -5.88 0.87
C ALA A 9 1.94 -6.37 1.40
N PHE A 10 0.85 -5.69 1.05
CA PHE A 10 -0.50 -6.09 1.39
C PHE A 10 -0.87 -7.46 0.81
N ILE A 11 -0.54 -7.73 -0.45
CA ILE A 11 -0.77 -9.03 -1.08
C ILE A 11 0.06 -10.12 -0.37
N TRP A 12 1.30 -9.82 0.00
CA TRP A 12 2.18 -10.79 0.68
C TRP A 12 1.72 -11.15 2.09
N LEU A 13 1.04 -10.25 2.82
CA LEU A 13 0.42 -10.60 4.11
C LEU A 13 -0.47 -11.85 3.99
N ALA A 14 -1.23 -11.96 2.91
CA ALA A 14 -2.15 -13.08 2.70
C ALA A 14 -1.53 -14.27 1.96
N THR A 15 -0.59 -14.01 1.05
CA THR A 15 -0.13 -15.03 0.08
C THR A 15 1.28 -15.55 0.35
N ALA A 16 2.15 -14.73 0.92
CA ALA A 16 3.57 -15.03 1.05
C ALA A 16 4.20 -14.30 2.26
N PRO A 17 3.72 -14.52 3.50
CA PRO A 17 4.14 -13.74 4.65
C PRO A 17 5.65 -13.82 4.90
N ARG A 18 6.32 -14.91 4.48
CA ARG A 18 7.78 -15.06 4.54
C ARG A 18 8.56 -14.01 3.75
N GLN A 19 7.95 -13.32 2.78
CA GLN A 19 8.57 -12.22 2.04
C GLN A 19 8.60 -10.91 2.84
N LEU A 20 7.76 -10.79 3.88
CA LEU A 20 7.74 -9.61 4.75
C LEU A 20 9.00 -9.59 5.62
N SER A 21 9.71 -8.47 5.55
CA SER A 21 10.87 -8.21 6.39
C SER A 21 10.50 -8.16 7.89
N LYS A 22 11.50 -8.43 8.74
CA LYS A 22 11.34 -8.32 10.21
C LYS A 22 11.00 -6.89 10.63
N GLY A 23 11.52 -5.88 9.94
CA GLY A 23 11.27 -4.46 10.25
C GLY A 23 9.82 -4.08 10.07
N MET A 24 9.24 -4.40 8.91
CA MET A 24 7.83 -4.22 8.60
C MET A 24 6.95 -4.92 9.62
N ARG A 25 7.24 -6.19 9.95
CA ARG A 25 6.47 -6.95 10.94
C ARG A 25 6.47 -6.29 12.31
N LEU A 26 7.62 -5.85 12.80
CA LEU A 26 7.72 -5.16 14.10
C LEU A 26 6.93 -3.85 14.14
N LEU A 27 6.93 -3.09 13.05
CA LEU A 27 6.13 -1.86 12.95
C LEU A 27 4.63 -2.16 12.87
N TYR A 28 4.27 -3.18 12.10
CA TYR A 28 2.91 -3.61 11.86
C TYR A 28 2.26 -4.24 13.12
N GLU A 29 3.02 -5.04 13.88
CA GLU A 29 2.55 -5.70 15.11
C GLU A 29 2.49 -4.75 16.31
N ASN A 30 3.05 -3.54 16.22
CA ASN A 30 3.00 -2.56 17.29
C ASN A 30 1.63 -1.87 17.33
N PRO A 31 0.82 -2.06 18.41
CA PRO A 31 -0.54 -1.53 18.49
C PRO A 31 -0.59 0.01 18.60
N SER A 32 0.53 0.67 18.88
CA SER A 32 0.62 2.14 18.87
C SER A 32 0.71 2.73 17.45
N ASN A 33 0.76 1.87 16.42
CA ASN A 33 0.78 2.28 15.03
C ASN A 33 -0.60 2.10 14.39
N GLU A 34 -1.00 3.10 13.62
CA GLU A 34 -2.21 3.04 12.80
C GLU A 34 -1.79 2.59 11.40
N VAL A 35 -2.37 1.49 10.92
CA VAL A 35 -1.98 0.86 9.66
C VAL A 35 -3.10 1.01 8.65
N TYR A 36 -2.76 1.47 7.45
CA TYR A 36 -3.73 1.81 6.42
C TYR A 36 -3.40 1.13 5.09
N LEU A 37 -4.45 0.83 4.31
CA LEU A 37 -4.39 0.50 2.91
C LEU A 37 -5.12 1.57 2.10
N SER A 38 -4.44 2.13 1.11
CA SER A 38 -5.06 3.09 0.18
C SER A 38 -6.14 2.44 -0.68
N VAL A 39 -7.20 3.19 -0.98
CA VAL A 39 -8.14 2.82 -2.05
C VAL A 39 -7.46 2.74 -3.43
N ALA A 40 -6.34 3.43 -3.65
CA ALA A 40 -5.55 3.31 -4.89
C ALA A 40 -4.93 1.91 -5.04
N SER A 41 -4.44 1.32 -3.95
CA SER A 41 -3.97 -0.08 -3.94
C SER A 41 -5.12 -1.05 -4.22
N ALA A 42 -6.31 -0.82 -3.64
CA ALA A 42 -7.49 -1.63 -3.94
C ALA A 42 -7.90 -1.55 -5.43
N TRP A 43 -7.81 -0.35 -6.01
CA TRP A 43 -8.05 -0.10 -7.43
C TRP A 43 -7.02 -0.84 -8.30
N GLU A 44 -5.74 -0.75 -7.96
CA GLU A 44 -4.64 -1.45 -8.63
C GLU A 44 -4.84 -2.98 -8.61
N ILE A 45 -5.11 -3.55 -7.44
CA ILE A 45 -5.38 -4.99 -7.27
C ILE A 45 -6.54 -5.41 -8.17
N SER A 46 -7.61 -4.61 -8.21
CA SER A 46 -8.80 -4.92 -9.02
C SER A 46 -8.48 -4.93 -10.52
N ILE A 47 -7.68 -3.98 -11.00
CA ILE A 47 -7.24 -3.93 -12.40
C ILE A 47 -6.30 -5.10 -12.73
N LYS A 48 -5.31 -5.37 -11.88
CA LYS A 48 -4.35 -6.47 -12.09
C LYS A 48 -5.06 -7.83 -12.06
N HIS A 49 -6.03 -8.01 -11.17
CA HIS A 49 -6.87 -9.21 -11.13
C HIS A 49 -7.70 -9.38 -12.40
N ARG A 50 -8.45 -8.34 -12.81
CA ARG A 50 -9.29 -8.38 -14.03
C ARG A 50 -8.47 -8.68 -15.29
N SER A 51 -7.25 -8.14 -15.38
CA SER A 51 -6.36 -8.38 -16.52
C SER A 51 -5.60 -9.71 -16.47
N GLY A 52 -5.82 -10.54 -15.44
CA GLY A 52 -5.14 -11.83 -15.26
C GLY A 52 -3.67 -11.73 -14.83
N LYS A 53 -3.18 -10.52 -14.56
CA LYS A 53 -1.79 -10.25 -14.12
C LYS A 53 -1.56 -10.58 -12.64
N LEU A 54 -2.63 -10.70 -11.86
CA LEU A 54 -2.59 -11.06 -10.45
C LEU A 54 -3.64 -12.14 -10.17
N ARG A 55 -3.19 -13.28 -9.63
CA ARG A 55 -4.08 -14.32 -9.08
C ARG A 55 -4.10 -14.17 -7.57
N LEU A 56 -5.29 -14.02 -7.01
CA LEU A 56 -5.51 -13.96 -5.57
C LEU A 56 -5.73 -15.38 -5.04
N SER A 57 -5.58 -15.59 -3.73
CA SER A 57 -5.76 -16.91 -3.11
C SER A 57 -7.14 -17.49 -3.45
N ASN A 58 -7.15 -18.73 -3.95
CA ASN A 58 -8.35 -19.43 -4.42
C ASN A 58 -9.15 -18.66 -5.49
N ASP A 59 -8.50 -17.79 -6.26
CA ASP A 59 -9.12 -16.90 -7.24
C ASP A 59 -10.27 -16.06 -6.65
N MET A 60 -10.16 -15.71 -5.37
CA MET A 60 -11.15 -14.88 -4.66
C MET A 60 -11.27 -13.49 -5.30
N PRO A 61 -12.51 -12.98 -5.52
CA PRO A 61 -12.70 -11.63 -6.04
C PRO A 61 -12.04 -10.56 -5.15
N PRO A 62 -11.44 -9.50 -5.73
CA PRO A 62 -10.85 -8.40 -4.96
C PRO A 62 -11.80 -7.78 -3.91
N ALA A 63 -13.09 -7.70 -4.23
CA ALA A 63 -14.13 -7.18 -3.34
C ALA A 63 -14.34 -8.01 -2.06
N GLU A 64 -13.94 -9.28 -2.06
CA GLU A 64 -13.96 -10.16 -0.89
C GLU A 64 -12.58 -10.26 -0.24
N PHE A 65 -11.54 -10.44 -1.06
CA PHE A 65 -10.17 -10.61 -0.62
C PHE A 65 -9.66 -9.40 0.17
N ILE A 66 -9.84 -8.18 -0.35
CA ILE A 66 -9.26 -6.98 0.25
C ILE A 66 -9.86 -6.71 1.64
N PRO A 67 -11.20 -6.69 1.83
CA PRO A 67 -11.77 -6.51 3.17
C PRO A 67 -11.40 -7.64 4.14
N GLU A 68 -11.31 -8.88 3.66
CA GLU A 68 -10.95 -10.04 4.50
C GLU A 68 -9.53 -9.92 5.05
N VAL A 69 -8.55 -9.66 4.17
CA VAL A 69 -7.16 -9.46 4.58
C VAL A 69 -7.06 -8.25 5.50
N ARG A 70 -7.71 -7.12 5.16
CA ARG A 70 -7.70 -5.94 6.02
C ARG A 70 -8.23 -6.20 7.43
N ARG A 71 -9.39 -6.84 7.57
CA ARG A 71 -9.97 -7.17 8.88
C ARG A 71 -9.09 -8.11 9.68
N ARG A 72 -8.58 -9.17 9.05
CA ARG A 72 -7.68 -10.13 9.67
C ARG A 72 -6.41 -9.48 10.23
N HIS A 73 -5.98 -8.42 9.54
CA HIS A 73 -4.73 -7.73 9.82
C HIS A 73 -4.92 -6.36 10.51
N GLY A 74 -6.12 -5.96 10.92
CA GLY A 74 -6.35 -4.66 11.57
C GLY A 74 -5.92 -3.46 10.71
N ILE A 75 -6.09 -3.55 9.39
CA ILE A 75 -5.68 -2.51 8.44
C ILE A 75 -6.89 -1.66 8.05
N GLU A 76 -6.81 -0.35 8.28
CA GLU A 76 -7.86 0.61 7.97
C GLU A 76 -7.86 1.04 6.49
N VAL A 77 -8.99 1.56 6.00
CA VAL A 77 -9.05 2.16 4.65
C VAL A 77 -8.48 3.57 4.73
N LEU A 78 -7.58 3.92 3.81
CA LEU A 78 -7.27 5.31 3.51
C LEU A 78 -8.02 5.73 2.25
N ALA A 79 -9.07 6.55 2.43
CA ALA A 79 -9.81 7.14 1.34
C ALA A 79 -8.93 8.12 0.54
N LEU A 80 -9.16 8.20 -0.77
CA LEU A 80 -8.51 9.18 -1.61
C LEU A 80 -9.24 10.51 -1.50
N ARG A 81 -8.49 11.58 -1.23
CA ARG A 81 -9.01 12.95 -1.23
C ARG A 81 -8.38 13.76 -2.34
N GLU A 82 -9.02 14.86 -2.74
CA GLU A 82 -8.47 15.71 -3.79
C GLU A 82 -7.11 16.31 -3.42
N GLU A 83 -6.89 16.60 -2.13
CA GLU A 83 -5.64 17.19 -1.64
C GLU A 83 -4.44 16.25 -1.81
N ASP A 84 -4.68 14.94 -1.79
CA ASP A 84 -3.66 13.95 -2.10
C ASP A 84 -3.15 14.17 -3.54
N SER A 85 -4.06 14.38 -4.50
CA SER A 85 -3.71 14.57 -5.91
C SER A 85 -2.91 15.85 -6.18
N PHE A 86 -3.05 16.88 -5.36
CA PHE A 86 -2.34 18.15 -5.52
C PHE A 86 -0.83 18.02 -5.29
N MET A 87 -0.38 16.92 -4.66
CA MET A 87 1.05 16.61 -4.52
C MET A 87 1.67 16.07 -5.81
N LEU A 88 0.87 15.55 -6.73
CA LEU A 88 1.34 14.84 -7.94
C LEU A 88 2.27 15.69 -8.84
N PRO A 89 2.01 16.99 -9.10
CA PRO A 89 2.89 17.82 -9.92
C PRO A 89 4.25 18.10 -9.26
N ARG A 90 4.36 17.91 -7.95
CA ARG A 90 5.60 18.13 -7.17
C ARG A 90 6.47 16.89 -7.09
N LEU A 91 5.95 15.73 -7.48
CA LEU A 91 6.70 14.48 -7.43
C LEU A 91 7.76 14.44 -8.53
N PRO A 92 9.01 14.05 -8.22
CA PRO A 92 10.02 13.83 -9.24
C PRO A 92 9.58 12.74 -10.24
N PRO A 93 10.05 12.80 -11.50
CA PRO A 93 9.67 11.85 -12.54
C PRO A 93 10.48 10.55 -12.46
N ILE A 94 10.42 9.84 -11.31
CA ILE A 94 11.19 8.61 -11.06
C ILE A 94 10.53 7.40 -11.74
N HIS A 95 9.21 7.22 -11.58
CA HIS A 95 8.44 6.22 -12.32
C HIS A 95 7.08 6.76 -12.77
N GLN A 96 6.44 6.04 -13.70
CA GLN A 96 5.16 6.42 -14.31
C GLN A 96 3.93 5.67 -13.77
N ASP A 97 4.09 4.74 -12.83
CA ASP A 97 2.93 4.03 -12.26
C ASP A 97 2.02 5.01 -11.49
N PRO A 98 0.76 5.21 -11.93
CA PRO A 98 -0.13 6.16 -11.28
C PRO A 98 -0.56 5.75 -9.87
N PHE A 99 -0.57 4.44 -9.55
CA PHE A 99 -0.96 3.94 -8.23
C PHE A 99 0.13 4.21 -7.21
N ASP A 100 1.37 3.87 -7.54
CA ASP A 100 2.52 4.14 -6.68
C ASP A 100 2.69 5.65 -6.46
N ARG A 101 2.56 6.45 -7.53
CA ARG A 101 2.61 7.91 -7.42
C ARG A 101 1.51 8.44 -6.50
N MET A 102 0.31 7.86 -6.55
CA MET A 102 -0.77 8.25 -5.64
C MET A 102 -0.50 7.81 -4.20
N LEU A 103 0.06 6.62 -3.96
CA LEU A 103 0.49 6.19 -2.63
C LEU A 103 1.51 7.17 -2.01
N ILE A 104 2.49 7.58 -2.80
CA ILE A 104 3.49 8.57 -2.40
C ILE A 104 2.83 9.91 -2.07
N CYS A 105 1.91 10.37 -2.91
CA CYS A 105 1.13 11.59 -2.68
C CYS A 105 0.36 11.52 -1.35
N GLN A 106 -0.38 10.44 -1.11
CA GLN A 106 -1.14 10.26 0.14
C GLN A 106 -0.23 10.22 1.36
N ALA A 107 0.90 9.53 1.27
CA ALA A 107 1.85 9.46 2.37
C ALA A 107 2.46 10.82 2.69
N ILE A 108 2.79 11.64 1.68
CA ILE A 108 3.29 13.00 1.91
C ILE A 108 2.19 13.89 2.50
N ALA A 109 0.99 13.91 1.90
CA ALA A 109 -0.12 14.75 2.35
C ALA A 109 -0.57 14.45 3.79
N ASN A 110 -0.48 13.17 4.20
CA ASN A 110 -0.95 12.71 5.51
C ASN A 110 0.20 12.40 6.49
N GLN A 111 1.44 12.76 6.15
CA GLN A 111 2.65 12.56 6.98
C GLN A 111 2.84 11.10 7.42
N MET A 112 2.65 10.17 6.49
CA MET A 112 2.71 8.72 6.74
C MET A 112 4.07 8.15 6.32
N THR A 113 4.40 6.99 6.89
CA THR A 113 5.54 6.18 6.44
C THR A 113 5.04 5.04 5.57
N ILE A 114 5.60 4.85 4.38
CA ILE A 114 5.25 3.76 3.47
C ILE A 114 6.01 2.49 3.87
N LEU A 115 5.29 1.38 4.03
CA LEU A 115 5.85 0.05 4.21
C LEU A 115 6.02 -0.62 2.85
N THR A 116 7.21 -0.50 2.25
CA THR A 116 7.46 -0.91 0.86
C THR A 116 8.84 -1.56 0.69
N PRO A 117 8.95 -2.65 -0.08
CA PRO A 117 10.22 -3.19 -0.55
C PRO A 117 10.76 -2.47 -1.79
N ASP A 118 9.95 -1.61 -2.45
CA ASP A 118 10.24 -1.10 -3.78
C ASP A 118 11.32 0.00 -3.74
N PRO A 119 12.50 -0.23 -4.37
CA PRO A 119 13.59 0.73 -4.36
C PRO A 119 13.30 2.00 -5.17
N LEU A 120 12.29 2.02 -6.04
CA LEU A 120 11.86 3.24 -6.73
C LEU A 120 11.04 4.14 -5.80
N ILE A 121 10.17 3.55 -4.97
CA ILE A 121 9.39 4.33 -3.98
C ILE A 121 10.31 4.98 -2.95
N THR A 122 11.39 4.30 -2.53
CA THR A 122 12.35 4.86 -1.56
C THR A 122 13.14 6.07 -2.06
N GLN A 123 13.14 6.33 -3.38
CA GLN A 123 13.81 7.49 -3.97
C GLN A 123 12.96 8.76 -3.96
N TYR A 124 11.66 8.66 -3.60
CA TYR A 124 10.81 9.83 -3.42
C TYR A 124 11.05 10.50 -2.05
N PRO A 125 10.70 11.80 -1.90
CA PRO A 125 10.86 12.54 -0.64
C PRO A 125 9.78 12.15 0.38
N VAL A 126 9.71 10.86 0.74
CA VAL A 126 8.75 10.28 1.68
C VAL A 126 9.46 9.30 2.60
N LEU A 127 8.99 9.16 3.84
CA LEU A 127 9.54 8.16 4.75
C LEU A 127 9.12 6.77 4.31
N THR A 128 10.10 5.88 4.17
CA THR A 128 9.87 4.46 3.87
C THR A 128 10.50 3.56 4.93
N ARG A 129 9.92 2.39 5.14
CA ARG A 129 10.45 1.30 5.97
C ARG A 129 10.16 -0.04 5.30
N TRP A 130 11.07 -0.99 5.48
CA TRP A 130 10.88 -2.38 5.08
C TRP A 130 11.30 -3.30 6.20
#